data_AF-A0A9D7Q1K6-F1
#
_entry.id   AF-A0A9D7Q1K6-F1
#
_cell.length_a   1.000
_cell.length_b   1.000
_cell.length_c   1.000
_cell.angle_alpha   90.00
_cell.angle_beta   90.00
_cell.angle_gamma   90.00
#
_symmetry.space_group_name_H-M   'P 1'
#
loop_
_entity.id
_entity.type
_entity.pdbx_description
1 polymer ?
#
loop_
_entity_poly.entity_id
_entity_poly.type
_entity_poly.pdbx_seq_one_letter_code
_entity_poly.pdbx_strand_id
1 'polypeptide(L)'
;MVLIFPQIQKISFLLQTEKRSGLNNQFRPLDDRLTRKNLKNLTQPNKAWDGHPIFSPDGKYLAYRMQTVPGYESDKFRIALYELSSGIIKVISDAFDNWVTDIIWAPDSKSIYFTGEVQSVNPLFRIDINTLKIEEIISKKYVGGFTLSPDGKTVFYNYRLNHLPAEIYSLDLASGTHKQLTFENKQITEEVDFRPVEHHWVDGANGKKVDVLLVKPHGFDPNKNILSLLISMVDHKVSGLMLLEATTSYMPVTGMFFAMPNPQVQQVMDRNIRQQFQGLHR
;
A
#
# COMPACT_ATOMS: atom_id res chain seq x y z
N MET A 1 5.66 -17.10 7.08
CA MET A 1 5.06 -18.34 7.61
C MET A 1 4.10 -18.00 8.75
N VAL A 2 2.84 -18.42 8.66
CA VAL A 2 1.81 -18.17 9.68
C VAL A 2 1.64 -19.39 10.59
N LEU A 3 1.91 -19.23 11.88
CA LEU A 3 1.70 -20.26 12.90
C LEU A 3 0.51 -19.88 13.80
N ILE A 4 -0.35 -20.85 14.09
CA ILE A 4 -1.55 -20.63 14.89
C ILE A 4 -1.70 -21.71 15.95
N PHE A 5 -2.25 -21.31 17.11
CA PHE A 5 -2.76 -22.21 18.12
C PHE A 5 -4.25 -22.48 17.88
N PRO A 6 -4.63 -23.69 17.42
CA PRO A 6 -6.02 -23.98 17.03
C PRO A 6 -7.02 -23.84 18.18
N GLN A 7 -6.58 -24.08 19.42
CA GLN A 7 -7.47 -24.16 20.58
C GLN A 7 -7.82 -22.81 21.22
N ILE A 8 -7.10 -21.73 20.93
CA ILE A 8 -7.27 -20.44 21.63
C ILE A 8 -7.48 -19.28 20.64
N GLN A 9 -7.56 -19.54 19.32
CA GLN A 9 -7.62 -18.50 18.28
C GLN A 9 -6.58 -17.38 18.48
N LYS A 10 -5.43 -17.72 19.09
CA LYS A 10 -4.31 -16.79 19.28
C LYS A 10 -3.29 -16.99 18.17
N ILE A 11 -2.94 -15.89 17.52
CA ILE A 11 -1.92 -15.84 16.48
C ILE A 11 -0.55 -15.72 17.17
N SER A 12 0.44 -16.46 16.70
CA SER A 12 1.83 -16.27 17.11
C SER A 12 2.72 -16.21 15.87
N PHE A 13 3.53 -15.15 15.77
CA PHE A 13 4.38 -14.94 14.60
C PHE A 13 5.66 -15.75 14.70
N LEU A 14 6.10 -16.29 13.55
CA LEU A 14 7.48 -16.71 13.36
C LEU A 14 8.08 -15.90 12.21
N LEU A 15 9.09 -15.08 12.53
CA LEU A 15 9.99 -14.50 11.55
C LEU A 15 10.77 -15.64 10.88
N GLN A 16 10.59 -15.80 9.58
CA GLN A 16 11.41 -16.67 8.75
C GLN A 16 12.75 -15.98 8.52
N THR A 17 13.79 -16.43 9.22
CA THR A 17 15.18 -16.15 8.84
C THR A 17 15.64 -17.26 7.92
N GLU A 18 15.98 -16.91 6.69
CA GLU A 18 16.83 -17.78 5.89
C GLU A 18 18.16 -17.97 6.62
N LYS A 19 18.72 -19.17 6.54
CA LYS A 19 20.06 -19.51 7.05
C LYS A 19 21.10 -18.60 6.41
N ARG A 20 21.35 -17.42 6.98
CA ARG A 20 22.69 -16.84 7.05
C ARG A 20 23.14 -16.96 8.49
N SER A 21 24.16 -17.81 8.65
CA SER A 21 24.93 -18.07 9.87
C SER A 21 24.74 -17.03 10.99
N GLY A 22 24.07 -17.46 12.07
CA GLY A 22 24.25 -16.88 13.39
C GLY A 22 23.41 -15.66 13.75
N LEU A 23 22.07 -15.78 13.77
CA LEU A 23 21.21 -15.00 14.67
C LEU A 23 20.07 -15.90 15.19
N ASN A 24 20.07 -16.15 16.51
CA ASN A 24 19.09 -16.98 17.20
C ASN A 24 17.76 -16.24 17.33
N ASN A 25 16.76 -16.59 16.51
CA ASN A 25 15.38 -16.14 16.73
C ASN A 25 14.78 -16.89 17.94
N GLN A 26 14.69 -16.21 19.08
CA GLN A 26 13.98 -16.74 20.24
C GLN A 26 12.47 -16.50 20.11
N PHE A 27 11.71 -17.57 19.88
CA PHE A 27 10.27 -17.60 20.10
C PHE A 27 9.99 -17.35 21.59
N ARG A 28 9.32 -16.24 21.91
CA ARG A 28 8.69 -16.02 23.22
C ARG A 28 7.18 -16.12 23.03
N PRO A 29 6.54 -17.21 23.48
CA PRO A 29 5.09 -17.26 23.51
C PRO A 29 4.57 -16.13 24.40
N LEU A 30 3.53 -15.42 23.96
CA LEU A 30 2.86 -14.37 24.75
C LEU A 30 2.01 -14.94 25.91
N ASP A 31 1.93 -16.26 26.03
CA ASP A 31 1.18 -17.00 27.06
C ASP A 31 1.98 -18.25 27.42
N ASP A 32 2.39 -18.40 28.68
CA ASP A 32 3.27 -19.48 29.14
C ASP A 32 2.67 -20.89 28.98
N ARG A 33 1.36 -20.99 28.67
CA ARG A 33 0.69 -22.24 28.30
C ARG A 33 0.99 -22.70 26.87
N LEU A 34 1.53 -21.81 26.03
CA LEU A 34 1.79 -22.05 24.61
C LEU A 34 3.20 -22.61 24.42
N THR A 35 3.36 -23.94 24.48
CA THR A 35 4.65 -24.57 24.18
C THR A 35 4.86 -24.72 22.66
N ARG A 36 6.12 -24.65 22.20
CA ARG A 36 6.49 -24.85 20.79
C ARG A 36 5.98 -26.17 20.19
N LYS A 37 5.71 -27.19 21.03
CA LYS A 37 5.25 -28.52 20.59
C LYS A 37 3.87 -28.52 19.93
N ASN A 38 3.04 -27.50 20.15
CA ASN A 38 1.67 -27.45 19.65
C ASN A 38 1.45 -26.45 18.49
N LEU A 39 2.53 -25.91 17.93
CA LEU A 39 2.45 -24.99 16.79
C LEU A 39 2.24 -25.76 15.49
N LYS A 40 1.18 -25.42 14.76
CA LYS A 40 0.96 -25.91 13.40
C LYS A 40 1.18 -24.77 12.41
N ASN A 41 1.96 -25.03 11.37
CA ASN A 41 2.02 -24.15 10.21
C ASN A 41 0.81 -24.45 9.32
N LEU A 42 -0.13 -23.50 9.23
CA LEU A 42 -1.33 -23.65 8.43
C LEU A 42 -1.10 -23.36 6.94
N THR A 43 0.03 -22.77 6.60
CA THR A 43 0.37 -22.24 5.25
C THR A 43 1.59 -22.93 4.63
N GLN A 44 2.01 -24.07 5.19
CA GLN A 44 3.20 -24.83 4.77
C GLN A 44 3.34 -25.13 3.26
N PRO A 45 2.24 -25.33 2.50
CA PRO A 45 2.34 -25.54 1.06
C PRO A 45 2.96 -24.35 0.31
N ASN A 46 2.73 -23.11 0.75
CA ASN A 46 3.33 -21.95 0.12
C ASN A 46 4.81 -21.83 0.51
N LYS A 47 5.69 -21.70 -0.49
CA LYS A 47 7.13 -21.49 -0.29
C LYS A 47 7.53 -20.02 -0.38
N ALA A 48 6.62 -19.17 -0.84
CA ALA A 48 6.79 -17.73 -0.83
C ALA A 48 6.38 -17.15 0.53
N TRP A 49 6.26 -15.83 0.61
CA TRP A 49 5.94 -15.14 1.84
C TRP A 49 4.44 -15.26 2.18
N ASP A 50 4.15 -15.49 3.47
CA ASP A 50 2.82 -15.40 4.07
C ASP A 50 2.91 -14.60 5.39
N GLY A 51 1.99 -13.64 5.57
CA GLY A 51 1.98 -12.76 6.74
C GLY A 51 0.68 -11.97 6.91
N HIS A 52 0.64 -11.14 7.96
CA HIS A 52 -0.52 -10.32 8.37
C HIS A 52 -1.84 -11.13 8.47
N PRO A 53 -1.86 -12.22 9.25
CA PRO A 53 -3.07 -13.00 9.44
C PRO A 53 -4.09 -12.29 10.34
N ILE A 54 -5.37 -12.35 9.95
CA ILE A 54 -6.51 -11.84 10.72
C ILE A 54 -7.65 -12.85 10.69
N PHE A 55 -8.19 -13.19 11.86
CA PHE A 55 -9.38 -14.05 11.95
C PHE A 55 -10.62 -13.29 11.53
N SER A 56 -11.56 -13.98 10.88
CA SER A 56 -12.91 -13.46 10.68
C SER A 56 -13.59 -13.26 12.04
N PRO A 57 -14.48 -12.25 12.19
CA PRO A 57 -15.25 -12.05 13.42
C PRO A 57 -16.04 -13.27 13.89
N ASP A 58 -16.51 -14.11 12.95
CA ASP A 58 -17.20 -15.37 13.25
C ASP A 58 -16.27 -16.55 13.54
N GLY A 59 -14.95 -16.35 13.46
CA GLY A 59 -13.93 -17.34 13.77
C GLY A 59 -13.85 -18.52 12.80
N LYS A 60 -14.45 -18.44 11.62
CA LYS A 60 -14.44 -19.52 10.61
C LYS A 60 -13.27 -19.45 9.63
N TYR A 61 -12.75 -18.24 9.41
CA TYR A 61 -11.70 -18.00 8.43
C TYR A 61 -10.50 -17.32 9.06
N LEU A 62 -9.36 -17.57 8.45
CA LEU A 62 -8.16 -16.78 8.61
C LEU A 62 -7.84 -16.14 7.26
N ALA A 63 -7.93 -14.82 7.17
CA ALA A 63 -7.41 -14.09 6.03
C ALA A 63 -5.95 -13.74 6.26
N TYR A 64 -5.13 -13.76 5.21
CA TYR A 64 -3.74 -13.36 5.29
C TYR A 64 -3.25 -12.86 3.93
N ARG A 65 -2.15 -12.13 3.95
CA ARG A 65 -1.46 -11.69 2.73
C ARG A 65 -0.42 -12.72 2.32
N MET A 66 -0.33 -13.00 1.03
CA MET A 66 0.64 -13.95 0.48
C MET A 66 1.25 -13.51 -0.84
N GLN A 67 2.48 -13.95 -1.08
CA GLN A 67 3.10 -14.02 -2.40
C GLN A 67 3.02 -15.47 -2.91
N THR A 68 3.25 -15.64 -4.21
CA THR A 68 3.22 -16.92 -4.93
C THR A 68 4.58 -17.31 -5.50
N VAL A 69 5.48 -16.34 -5.71
CA VAL A 69 6.81 -16.58 -6.28
C VAL A 69 7.88 -16.52 -5.17
N PRO A 70 8.50 -17.65 -4.79
CA PRO A 70 9.52 -17.68 -3.74
C PRO A 70 10.75 -16.83 -4.10
N GLY A 71 11.25 -16.04 -3.16
CA GLY A 71 12.45 -15.22 -3.32
C GLY A 71 12.32 -14.02 -4.27
N TYR A 72 11.13 -13.79 -4.85
CA TYR A 72 10.88 -12.64 -5.70
C TYR A 72 10.14 -11.55 -4.90
N GLU A 73 10.93 -10.65 -4.31
CA GLU A 73 10.41 -9.56 -3.47
C GLU A 73 9.42 -8.64 -4.21
N SER A 74 9.44 -8.63 -5.55
CA SER A 74 8.54 -7.84 -6.39
C SER A 74 7.27 -8.59 -6.86
N ASP A 75 6.99 -9.81 -6.37
CA ASP A 75 5.67 -10.46 -6.61
C ASP A 75 4.56 -9.75 -5.83
N LYS A 76 3.39 -9.55 -6.45
CA LYS A 76 2.26 -8.90 -5.77
C LYS A 76 1.78 -9.65 -4.53
N PHE A 77 1.50 -8.91 -3.46
CA PHE A 77 0.74 -9.48 -2.34
C PHE A 77 -0.73 -9.66 -2.73
N ARG A 78 -1.26 -10.84 -2.43
CA ARG A 78 -2.65 -11.26 -2.64
C ARG A 78 -3.31 -11.57 -1.30
N ILE A 79 -4.63 -11.62 -1.27
CA ILE A 79 -5.43 -12.07 -0.13
C ILE A 79 -5.74 -13.55 -0.31
N ALA A 80 -5.37 -14.34 0.70
CA ALA A 80 -5.78 -15.72 0.83
C ALA A 80 -6.67 -15.93 2.05
N LEU A 81 -7.61 -16.86 1.93
CA LEU A 81 -8.46 -17.35 3.00
C LEU A 81 -8.10 -18.79 3.32
N TYR A 82 -7.86 -19.07 4.59
CA TYR A 82 -7.82 -20.42 5.14
C TYR A 82 -9.13 -20.67 5.91
N GLU A 83 -9.89 -21.68 5.51
CA GLU A 83 -11.09 -22.11 6.22
C GLU A 83 -10.71 -23.06 7.37
N LEU A 84 -11.08 -22.72 8.60
CA LEU A 84 -10.61 -23.43 9.79
C LEU A 84 -11.17 -24.86 9.94
N SER A 85 -12.39 -25.09 9.47
CA SER A 85 -13.07 -26.39 9.53
C SER A 85 -12.45 -27.42 8.57
N SER A 86 -12.17 -27.01 7.34
CA SER A 86 -11.73 -27.89 6.25
C SER A 86 -10.21 -27.87 6.04
N GLY A 87 -9.54 -26.78 6.44
CA GLY A 87 -8.16 -26.50 6.12
C GLY A 87 -7.91 -26.11 4.67
N ILE A 88 -8.95 -25.82 3.90
CA ILE A 88 -8.86 -25.38 2.51
C ILE A 88 -8.32 -23.95 2.46
N ILE A 89 -7.37 -23.72 1.55
CA ILE A 89 -6.84 -22.40 1.23
C ILE A 89 -7.37 -21.96 -0.13
N LYS A 90 -7.86 -20.73 -0.21
CA LYS A 90 -8.28 -20.08 -1.45
C LYS A 90 -7.66 -18.70 -1.57
N VAL A 91 -7.00 -18.41 -2.68
CA VAL A 91 -6.63 -17.03 -3.04
C VAL A 91 -7.88 -16.35 -3.60
N ILE A 92 -8.33 -15.30 -2.94
CA ILE A 92 -9.60 -14.63 -3.31
C ILE A 92 -9.39 -13.40 -4.17
N SER A 93 -8.23 -12.75 -4.10
CA SER A 93 -7.96 -11.49 -4.79
C SER A 93 -7.19 -11.70 -6.11
N ASP A 94 -7.31 -12.86 -6.78
CA ASP A 94 -6.48 -13.15 -7.94
C ASP A 94 -6.79 -12.24 -9.13
N ALA A 95 -8.06 -11.83 -9.26
CA ALA A 95 -8.55 -10.85 -10.23
C ALA A 95 -8.12 -9.40 -9.93
N PHE A 96 -7.46 -9.13 -8.80
CA PHE A 96 -6.88 -7.82 -8.51
C PHE A 96 -5.45 -7.76 -9.04
N ASP A 97 -5.23 -6.98 -10.09
CA ASP A 97 -3.93 -6.92 -10.77
C ASP A 97 -2.84 -6.21 -9.99
N ASN A 98 -3.22 -5.51 -8.92
CA ASN A 98 -2.34 -4.67 -8.14
C ASN A 98 -1.93 -5.30 -6.80
N TRP A 99 -1.02 -4.63 -6.11
CA TRP A 99 -0.44 -5.07 -4.86
C TRP A 99 -1.35 -4.75 -3.67
N VAL A 100 -1.78 -5.75 -2.90
CA VAL A 100 -2.55 -5.53 -1.66
C VAL A 100 -1.64 -5.08 -0.53
N THR A 101 -1.97 -3.95 0.10
CA THR A 101 -1.13 -3.30 1.13
C THR A 101 -1.61 -3.59 2.55
N ASP A 102 -2.92 -3.58 2.81
CA ASP A 102 -3.50 -3.87 4.12
C ASP A 102 -4.89 -4.51 3.99
N ILE A 103 -5.34 -5.25 5.02
CA ILE A 103 -6.62 -5.98 5.04
C ILE A 103 -7.30 -5.89 6.40
N ILE A 104 -8.63 -5.74 6.41
CA ILE A 104 -9.48 -5.93 7.61
C ILE A 104 -10.77 -6.65 7.23
N TRP A 105 -11.32 -7.41 8.19
CA TRP A 105 -12.64 -8.02 8.02
C TRP A 105 -13.76 -7.01 8.20
N ALA A 106 -14.81 -7.14 7.40
CA ALA A 106 -16.11 -6.56 7.73
C ALA A 106 -16.68 -7.24 9.00
N PRO A 107 -17.41 -6.52 9.86
CA PRO A 107 -17.99 -7.09 11.08
C PRO A 107 -18.91 -8.31 10.84
N ASP A 108 -19.52 -8.39 9.65
CA ASP A 108 -20.41 -9.48 9.25
C ASP A 108 -19.71 -10.76 8.78
N SER A 109 -18.37 -10.77 8.73
CA SER A 109 -17.53 -11.87 8.22
C SER A 109 -17.78 -12.27 6.76
N LYS A 110 -18.46 -11.44 5.96
CA LYS A 110 -18.78 -11.74 4.55
C LYS A 110 -17.85 -11.06 3.56
N SER A 111 -17.13 -10.04 4.00
CA SER A 111 -16.24 -9.27 3.13
C SER A 111 -14.95 -8.90 3.83
N ILE A 112 -13.92 -8.67 3.02
CA ILE A 112 -12.66 -8.09 3.45
C ILE A 112 -12.55 -6.73 2.78
N TYR A 113 -12.29 -5.70 3.58
CA TYR A 113 -11.86 -4.41 3.08
C TYR A 113 -10.34 -4.41 3.00
N PHE A 114 -9.80 -3.86 1.93
CA PHE A 114 -8.36 -3.87 1.69
C PHE A 114 -7.93 -2.65 0.92
N THR A 115 -6.72 -2.16 1.20
CA THR A 115 -6.08 -1.16 0.34
C THR A 115 -5.18 -1.85 -0.67
N GLY A 116 -5.07 -1.25 -1.85
CA GLY A 116 -4.18 -1.75 -2.89
C GLY A 116 -3.58 -0.61 -3.70
N GLU A 117 -2.32 -0.78 -4.09
CA GLU A 117 -1.56 0.26 -4.78
C GLU A 117 -1.98 0.38 -6.25
N VAL A 118 -2.57 1.52 -6.63
CA VAL A 118 -3.03 1.77 -8.00
C VAL A 118 -2.55 3.15 -8.43
N GLN A 119 -1.73 3.24 -9.47
CA GLN A 119 -1.30 4.51 -10.09
C GLN A 119 -0.81 5.55 -9.06
N SER A 120 0.16 5.17 -8.22
CA SER A 120 0.75 5.98 -7.12
C SER A 120 -0.16 6.36 -5.96
N VAL A 121 -1.42 5.91 -5.94
CA VAL A 121 -2.28 6.02 -4.77
C VAL A 121 -2.54 4.65 -4.15
N ASN A 122 -3.22 4.64 -3.00
CA ASN A 122 -3.57 3.42 -2.27
C ASN A 122 -5.07 3.45 -1.93
N PRO A 123 -5.96 3.26 -2.92
CA PRO A 123 -7.41 3.33 -2.73
C PRO A 123 -7.92 2.21 -1.81
N LEU A 124 -9.13 2.38 -1.27
CA LEU A 124 -9.78 1.35 -0.47
C LEU A 124 -10.77 0.56 -1.32
N PHE A 125 -10.68 -0.76 -1.24
CA PHE A 125 -11.52 -1.72 -1.92
C PHE A 125 -12.24 -2.63 -0.91
N ARG A 126 -13.26 -3.33 -1.39
CA ARG A 126 -13.96 -4.40 -0.68
C ARG A 126 -14.03 -5.62 -1.59
N ILE A 127 -13.74 -6.79 -1.05
CA ILE A 127 -14.00 -8.07 -1.70
C ILE A 127 -15.00 -8.90 -0.90
N ASP A 128 -16.04 -9.40 -1.56
CA ASP A 128 -16.94 -10.40 -0.99
C ASP A 128 -16.34 -11.80 -1.11
N ILE A 129 -16.30 -12.55 0.00
CA ILE A 129 -15.54 -13.81 0.06
C ILE A 129 -16.19 -14.96 -0.73
N ASN A 130 -17.49 -14.87 -0.99
CA ASN A 130 -18.25 -15.91 -1.67
C ASN A 130 -18.29 -15.66 -3.18
N THR A 131 -18.65 -14.45 -3.58
CA THR A 131 -18.79 -14.04 -4.98
C THR A 131 -17.47 -13.61 -5.61
N LEU A 132 -16.45 -13.30 -4.80
CA LEU A 132 -15.16 -12.74 -5.22
C LEU A 132 -15.28 -11.38 -5.93
N LYS A 133 -16.44 -10.72 -5.84
CA LYS A 133 -16.64 -9.41 -6.43
C LYS A 133 -15.78 -8.38 -5.68
N ILE A 134 -14.99 -7.63 -6.43
CA ILE A 134 -14.18 -6.52 -5.93
C ILE A 134 -14.87 -5.20 -6.28
N GLU A 135 -15.04 -4.34 -5.29
CA GLU A 135 -15.63 -3.01 -5.42
C GLU A 135 -14.64 -1.97 -4.88
N GLU A 136 -14.48 -0.85 -5.60
CA GLU A 136 -13.74 0.30 -5.12
C GLU A 136 -14.65 1.15 -4.22
N ILE A 137 -14.23 1.35 -2.96
CA ILE A 137 -15.02 2.03 -1.92
C ILE A 137 -14.57 3.48 -1.75
N ILE A 138 -13.25 3.71 -1.75
CA ILE A 138 -12.66 5.04 -1.74
C ILE A 138 -11.73 5.13 -2.92
N SER A 139 -12.09 5.93 -3.93
CA SER A 139 -11.33 6.04 -5.16
C SER A 139 -10.31 7.18 -5.13
N LYS A 140 -9.20 6.98 -5.87
CA LYS A 140 -8.17 8.00 -6.16
C LYS A 140 -7.60 8.75 -4.93
N LYS A 141 -7.65 8.14 -3.75
CA LYS A 141 -7.09 8.67 -2.50
C LYS A 141 -5.97 7.77 -2.01
N TYR A 142 -4.96 8.36 -1.38
CA TYR A 142 -4.00 7.59 -0.60
C TYR A 142 -4.59 7.31 0.78
N VAL A 143 -5.11 6.11 0.98
CA VAL A 143 -5.58 5.64 2.28
C VAL A 143 -4.39 5.02 3.01
N GLY A 144 -3.89 5.67 4.06
CA GLY A 144 -2.71 5.19 4.80
C GLY A 144 -3.04 4.08 5.79
N GLY A 145 -4.18 4.19 6.45
CA GLY A 145 -4.73 3.21 7.38
C GLY A 145 -6.23 3.45 7.52
N PHE A 146 -6.98 2.40 7.87
CA PHE A 146 -8.42 2.48 7.93
C PHE A 146 -9.01 1.45 8.91
N THR A 147 -10.25 1.69 9.33
CA THR A 147 -11.04 0.77 10.15
C THR A 147 -12.53 0.95 9.89
N LEU A 148 -13.34 -0.06 10.19
CA LEU A 148 -14.80 0.05 10.15
C LEU A 148 -15.36 0.32 11.55
N SER A 149 -16.48 1.04 11.59
CA SER A 149 -17.32 1.08 12.79
C SER A 149 -17.82 -0.32 13.15
N PRO A 150 -18.11 -0.62 14.44
CA PRO A 150 -18.60 -1.93 14.85
C PRO A 150 -19.88 -2.40 14.14
N ASP A 151 -20.74 -1.46 13.73
CA ASP A 151 -21.96 -1.73 12.95
C ASP A 151 -21.72 -1.87 11.44
N GLY A 152 -20.48 -1.68 10.99
CA GLY A 152 -20.06 -1.80 9.60
C GLY A 152 -20.57 -0.72 8.66
N LYS A 153 -21.13 0.39 9.17
CA LYS A 153 -21.75 1.44 8.35
C LYS A 153 -20.79 2.58 7.99
N THR A 154 -19.75 2.80 8.79
CA THR A 154 -18.80 3.90 8.60
C THR A 154 -17.39 3.35 8.46
N VAL A 155 -16.65 3.87 7.49
CA VAL A 155 -15.20 3.69 7.42
C VAL A 155 -14.52 4.91 8.00
N PHE A 156 -13.62 4.73 8.96
CA PHE A 156 -12.68 5.77 9.39
C PHE A 156 -11.35 5.51 8.72
N TYR A 157 -10.74 6.54 8.13
CA TYR A 157 -9.52 6.37 7.37
C TYR A 157 -8.63 7.59 7.48
N ASN A 158 -7.33 7.32 7.45
CA ASN A 158 -6.32 8.33 7.25
C ASN A 158 -6.21 8.64 5.76
N TYR A 159 -6.33 9.91 5.40
CA TYR A 159 -6.13 10.39 4.04
C TYR A 159 -5.00 11.41 4.01
N ARG A 160 -4.14 11.26 3.02
CA ARG A 160 -3.06 12.18 2.73
C ARG A 160 -2.81 12.28 1.23
N LEU A 161 -2.11 13.32 0.83
CA LEU A 161 -1.43 13.45 -0.46
C LEU A 161 -0.06 14.08 -0.18
N ASN A 162 0.81 14.15 -1.18
CA ASN A 162 2.11 14.80 -1.00
C ASN A 162 1.98 16.28 -0.60
N HIS A 163 0.87 16.91 -0.99
CA HIS A 163 0.57 18.29 -0.63
C HIS A 163 -0.50 18.45 0.46
N LEU A 164 -0.97 17.35 1.02
CA LEU A 164 -2.00 17.32 2.05
C LEU A 164 -1.53 16.38 3.16
N PRO A 165 -0.95 16.93 4.24
CA PRO A 165 -0.59 16.15 5.41
C PRO A 165 -1.76 15.32 5.94
N ALA A 166 -1.42 14.26 6.66
CA ALA A 166 -2.38 13.22 6.96
C ALA A 166 -3.44 13.69 7.97
N GLU A 167 -4.71 13.55 7.60
CA GLU A 167 -5.87 13.85 8.45
C GLU A 167 -6.80 12.63 8.52
N ILE A 168 -7.64 12.59 9.54
CA ILE A 168 -8.64 11.54 9.72
C ILE A 168 -9.96 11.97 9.09
N TYR A 169 -10.55 11.05 8.34
CA TYR A 169 -11.85 11.21 7.70
C TYR A 169 -12.77 10.05 8.09
N SER A 170 -14.07 10.29 8.02
CA SER A 170 -15.09 9.24 7.96
C SER A 170 -15.70 9.16 6.56
N LEU A 171 -16.18 7.99 6.19
CA LEU A 171 -17.03 7.71 5.04
C LEU A 171 -18.26 6.95 5.53
N ASP A 172 -19.44 7.51 5.33
CA ASP A 172 -20.70 6.79 5.49
C ASP A 172 -20.94 5.91 4.25
N LEU A 173 -21.00 4.59 4.42
CA LEU A 173 -21.07 3.62 3.32
C LEU A 173 -22.43 3.59 2.62
N ALA A 174 -23.50 4.07 3.27
CA ALA A 174 -24.83 4.09 2.69
C ALA A 174 -25.00 5.26 1.70
N SER A 175 -24.51 6.44 2.09
CA SER A 175 -24.63 7.67 1.30
C SER A 175 -23.40 7.97 0.43
N GLY A 176 -22.25 7.36 0.73
CA GLY A 176 -20.97 7.72 0.09
C GLY A 176 -20.38 9.03 0.62
N THR A 177 -20.93 9.59 1.71
CA THR A 177 -20.53 10.91 2.21
C THR A 177 -19.21 10.83 2.98
N HIS A 178 -18.21 11.58 2.52
CA HIS A 178 -16.95 11.78 3.24
C HIS A 178 -17.03 13.00 4.16
N LYS A 179 -16.44 12.91 5.36
CA LYS A 179 -16.31 14.03 6.30
C LYS A 179 -14.91 14.04 6.93
N GLN A 180 -14.25 15.19 6.92
CA GLN A 180 -13.00 15.40 7.66
C GLN A 180 -13.31 15.53 9.16
N LEU A 181 -12.55 14.83 10.00
CA LEU A 181 -12.75 14.79 11.44
C LEU A 181 -11.68 15.56 12.21
N THR A 182 -10.47 15.66 11.67
CA THR A 182 -9.33 16.34 12.30
C THR A 182 -8.81 17.46 11.41
N PHE A 183 -8.16 18.45 12.02
CA PHE A 183 -7.62 19.63 11.34
C PHE A 183 -6.24 20.01 11.91
N GLU A 184 -5.49 19.04 12.43
CA GLU A 184 -4.23 19.26 13.16
C GLU A 184 -3.17 19.94 12.27
N ASN A 185 -3.21 19.68 10.97
CA ASN A 185 -2.28 20.26 9.99
C ASN A 185 -2.81 21.54 9.34
N LYS A 186 -3.97 22.05 9.75
CA LYS A 186 -4.55 23.24 9.13
C LYS A 186 -3.62 24.45 9.20
N GLN A 187 -3.03 24.70 10.39
CA GLN A 187 -2.12 25.83 10.56
C GLN A 187 -0.89 25.72 9.64
N ILE A 188 -0.22 24.57 9.62
CA ILE A 188 0.99 24.41 8.80
C ILE A 188 0.68 24.45 7.29
N THR A 189 -0.49 23.99 6.87
CA THR A 189 -0.91 24.06 5.46
C THR A 189 -1.33 25.47 5.01
N GLU A 190 -1.63 26.36 5.95
CA GLU A 190 -1.85 27.79 5.69
C GLU A 190 -0.53 28.59 5.66
N GLU A 191 0.46 28.16 6.45
CA GLU A 191 1.77 28.82 6.55
C GLU A 191 2.79 28.35 5.49
N VAL A 192 2.68 27.09 5.05
CA VAL A 192 3.63 26.42 4.15
C VAL A 192 2.95 26.01 2.85
N ASP A 193 3.54 26.40 1.72
CA ASP A 193 3.09 26.03 0.38
C ASP A 193 3.43 24.57 0.05
N PHE A 194 2.59 23.63 0.48
CA PHE A 194 2.75 22.24 0.06
C PHE A 194 2.40 22.08 -1.43
N ARG A 195 3.39 21.78 -2.27
CA ARG A 195 3.23 21.71 -3.74
C ARG A 195 2.62 20.38 -4.19
N PRO A 196 1.56 20.39 -5.02
CA PRO A 196 0.98 19.16 -5.53
C PRO A 196 1.94 18.43 -6.48
N VAL A 197 1.78 17.11 -6.54
CA VAL A 197 2.43 16.25 -7.53
C VAL A 197 1.50 16.15 -8.74
N GLU A 198 2.06 16.39 -9.92
CA GLU A 198 1.39 16.25 -11.20
C GLU A 198 1.88 14.97 -11.90
N HIS A 199 0.96 14.22 -12.48
CA HIS A 199 1.29 13.08 -13.32
C HIS A 199 1.51 13.54 -14.75
N HIS A 200 2.66 13.20 -15.32
CA HIS A 200 3.05 13.50 -16.69
C HIS A 200 3.45 12.21 -17.40
N TRP A 201 2.61 11.78 -18.34
CA TRP A 201 2.86 10.58 -19.13
C TRP A 201 3.76 10.89 -20.32
N VAL A 202 4.96 10.31 -20.31
CA VAL A 202 5.94 10.45 -21.39
C VAL A 202 6.08 9.16 -22.18
N ASP A 203 6.56 9.25 -23.42
CA ASP A 203 6.90 8.07 -24.21
C ASP A 203 8.19 7.43 -23.68
N GLY A 204 8.08 6.17 -23.27
CA GLY A 204 9.20 5.30 -22.94
C GLY A 204 9.60 4.40 -24.11
N ALA A 205 10.55 3.49 -23.89
CA ALA A 205 10.96 2.55 -24.93
C ALA A 205 9.84 1.59 -25.34
N ASN A 206 9.93 1.12 -26.58
CA ASN A 206 9.04 0.10 -27.15
C ASN A 206 7.55 0.48 -27.11
N GLY A 207 7.23 1.76 -27.22
CA GLY A 207 5.85 2.26 -27.23
C GLY A 207 5.14 2.20 -25.88
N LYS A 208 5.84 1.90 -24.78
CA LYS A 208 5.27 1.96 -23.43
C LYS A 208 5.27 3.40 -22.93
N LYS A 209 4.20 3.81 -22.27
CA LYS A 209 4.15 5.10 -21.56
C LYS A 209 4.79 4.95 -20.17
N VAL A 210 5.51 5.99 -19.74
CA VAL A 210 6.07 6.11 -18.40
C VAL A 210 5.37 7.26 -17.70
N ASP A 211 4.80 6.98 -16.53
CA ASP A 211 4.24 8.02 -15.66
C ASP A 211 5.39 8.71 -14.90
N VAL A 212 5.48 10.03 -15.00
CA VAL A 212 6.46 10.84 -14.30
C VAL A 212 5.75 11.76 -13.34
N LEU A 213 6.12 11.66 -12.06
CA LEU A 213 5.65 12.50 -10.98
C LEU A 213 6.46 13.79 -10.99
N LEU A 214 5.79 14.92 -11.22
CA LEU A 214 6.38 16.25 -11.32
C LEU A 214 5.94 17.12 -10.15
N VAL A 215 6.90 17.78 -9.50
CA VAL A 215 6.63 18.85 -8.53
C VAL A 215 7.25 20.14 -9.03
N LYS A 216 6.42 21.18 -9.12
CA LYS A 216 6.82 22.53 -9.52
C LYS A 216 7.46 23.28 -8.34
N PRO A 217 8.50 24.12 -8.57
CA PRO A 217 9.08 24.94 -7.52
C PRO A 217 8.05 25.93 -6.93
N HIS A 218 8.34 26.42 -5.72
CA HIS A 218 7.54 27.50 -5.12
C HIS A 218 7.63 28.78 -5.96
N GLY A 219 6.53 29.52 -6.05
CA GLY A 219 6.49 30.77 -6.83
C GLY A 219 6.68 30.57 -8.35
N PHE A 220 6.47 29.34 -8.85
CA PHE A 220 6.55 29.05 -10.28
C PHE A 220 5.60 29.95 -11.10
N ASP A 221 6.17 30.67 -12.06
CA ASP A 221 5.47 31.49 -13.04
C ASP A 221 5.65 30.85 -14.43
N PRO A 222 4.56 30.38 -15.08
CA PRO A 222 4.66 29.73 -16.38
C PRO A 222 5.16 30.66 -17.51
N ASN A 223 5.23 31.97 -17.27
CA ASN A 223 5.71 32.94 -18.25
C ASN A 223 7.20 33.29 -18.08
N LYS A 224 7.88 32.68 -17.10
CA LYS A 224 9.32 32.88 -16.86
C LYS A 224 10.10 31.62 -17.22
N ASN A 225 11.23 31.82 -17.89
CA ASN A 225 12.12 30.72 -18.26
C ASN A 225 12.65 29.99 -17.00
N ILE A 226 12.51 28.67 -17.00
CA ILE A 226 12.95 27.79 -15.92
C ILE A 226 14.40 27.41 -16.15
N LEU A 227 15.26 27.59 -15.13
CA LEU A 227 16.69 27.34 -15.28
C LEU A 227 17.12 25.88 -15.05
N SER A 228 16.38 25.06 -14.30
CA SER A 228 16.89 23.74 -13.86
C SER A 228 15.81 22.69 -13.54
N LEU A 229 16.01 21.46 -14.03
CA LEU A 229 15.25 20.25 -13.68
C LEU A 229 16.18 19.23 -13.01
N LEU A 230 15.77 18.68 -11.87
CA LEU A 230 16.38 17.50 -11.28
C LEU A 230 15.51 16.27 -11.52
N ILE A 231 16.12 15.22 -12.08
CA ILE A 231 15.49 13.90 -12.25
C ILE A 231 16.09 12.94 -11.23
N SER A 232 15.30 12.47 -10.27
CA SER A 232 15.72 11.42 -9.35
C SER A 232 15.37 10.05 -9.94
N MET A 233 16.37 9.16 -10.03
CA MET A 233 16.16 7.77 -10.41
C MET A 233 16.34 6.93 -9.15
N VAL A 234 15.27 6.25 -8.73
CA VAL A 234 15.33 5.36 -7.57
C VAL A 234 15.12 3.93 -8.01
N ASP A 235 15.98 3.06 -7.47
CA ASP A 235 16.00 1.64 -7.73
C ASP A 235 14.78 0.95 -7.09
N HIS A 236 14.32 -0.12 -7.74
CA HIS A 236 13.15 -1.00 -7.54
C HIS A 236 12.83 -1.52 -6.11
N LYS A 237 13.56 -1.11 -5.08
CA LYS A 237 13.51 -1.70 -3.72
C LYS A 237 12.84 -0.84 -2.66
N VAL A 238 12.43 0.38 -2.99
CA VAL A 238 11.83 1.32 -2.04
C VAL A 238 10.42 1.62 -2.51
N SER A 239 9.42 1.49 -1.61
CA SER A 239 8.07 1.99 -1.89
C SER A 239 8.18 3.45 -2.32
N GLY A 240 7.65 3.80 -3.50
CA GLY A 240 7.85 5.10 -4.13
C GLY A 240 7.50 6.30 -3.26
N LEU A 241 6.67 6.06 -2.25
CA LEU A 241 6.19 7.05 -1.31
C LEU A 241 7.25 7.54 -0.31
N MET A 242 8.14 6.67 0.17
CA MET A 242 9.18 7.09 1.14
C MET A 242 10.17 8.08 0.52
N LEU A 243 10.37 8.01 -0.80
CA LEU A 243 11.25 8.94 -1.51
C LEU A 243 10.53 10.24 -1.86
N LEU A 244 9.24 10.18 -2.20
CA LEU A 244 8.45 11.40 -2.38
C LEU A 244 8.49 12.24 -1.11
N GLU A 245 8.16 11.68 0.05
CA GLU A 245 7.99 12.45 1.28
C GLU A 245 9.25 13.24 1.71
N ALA A 246 10.45 12.65 1.55
CA ALA A 246 11.70 13.30 1.91
C ALA A 246 12.22 14.29 0.84
N THR A 247 11.95 14.05 -0.44
CA THR A 247 12.51 14.88 -1.54
C THR A 247 11.54 15.92 -2.09
N THR A 248 10.21 15.69 -2.08
CA THR A 248 9.24 16.65 -2.62
C THR A 248 9.06 17.88 -1.74
N SER A 249 9.39 17.81 -0.45
CA SER A 249 9.28 18.94 0.47
C SER A 249 10.51 19.86 0.44
N TYR A 250 11.69 19.34 0.10
CA TYR A 250 12.96 20.08 0.17
C TYR A 250 13.39 20.64 -1.19
N MET A 251 13.13 19.91 -2.28
CA MET A 251 13.68 20.24 -3.60
C MET A 251 13.01 21.44 -4.29
N PRO A 252 11.68 21.67 -4.18
CA PRO A 252 11.03 22.87 -4.70
C PRO A 252 11.56 24.18 -4.12
N VAL A 253 12.15 24.15 -2.92
CA VAL A 253 12.75 25.30 -2.22
C VAL A 253 13.99 25.83 -2.97
N THR A 254 14.66 24.96 -3.74
CA THR A 254 15.85 25.34 -4.52
C THR A 254 15.54 26.01 -5.87
N GLY A 255 14.26 26.20 -6.20
CA GLY A 255 13.82 26.77 -7.48
C GLY A 255 13.89 25.79 -8.66
N MET A 256 14.14 24.51 -8.41
CA MET A 256 14.21 23.46 -9.42
C MET A 256 12.89 22.71 -9.57
N PHE A 257 12.61 22.23 -10.77
CA PHE A 257 11.61 21.19 -10.96
C PHE A 257 12.14 19.86 -10.45
N PHE A 258 11.26 19.06 -9.87
CA PHE A 258 11.59 17.71 -9.45
C PHE A 258 10.72 16.72 -10.21
N ALA A 259 11.36 15.81 -10.95
CA ALA A 259 10.70 14.76 -11.70
C ALA A 259 11.23 13.38 -11.26
N MET A 260 10.31 12.43 -11.05
CA MET A 260 10.67 11.03 -10.84
C MET A 260 9.74 10.09 -11.61
N PRO A 261 10.23 9.01 -12.25
CA PRO A 261 9.36 8.01 -12.83
C PRO A 261 8.61 7.27 -11.72
N ASN A 262 7.31 7.09 -11.88
CA ASN A 262 6.46 6.33 -10.98
C ASN A 262 7.00 4.90 -10.83
N PRO A 263 7.40 4.47 -9.62
CA PRO A 263 8.02 3.16 -9.41
C PRO A 263 7.15 1.97 -9.81
N GLN A 264 5.82 2.14 -9.86
CA GLN A 264 4.87 1.12 -10.31
C GLN A 264 4.92 0.86 -11.83
N VAL A 265 5.52 1.75 -12.61
CA VAL A 265 5.63 1.66 -14.09
C VAL A 265 7.04 1.27 -14.55
N GLN A 266 8.01 1.14 -13.63
CA GLN A 266 9.41 0.91 -14.01
C GLN A 266 9.71 -0.54 -14.40
N GLN A 267 9.35 -0.89 -15.63
CA GLN A 267 10.04 -1.96 -16.36
C GLN A 267 10.75 -1.48 -17.62
N VAL A 268 10.65 -0.20 -18.01
CA VAL A 268 11.32 0.28 -19.23
C VAL A 268 11.70 1.75 -19.07
N MET A 269 12.99 2.05 -18.88
CA MET A 269 13.53 3.41 -18.99
C MET A 269 14.59 3.44 -20.10
N ASP A 270 14.38 4.30 -21.08
CA ASP A 270 15.28 4.57 -22.22
C ASP A 270 15.88 5.97 -22.08
N ARG A 271 17.04 6.20 -22.72
CA ARG A 271 17.79 7.48 -22.73
C ARG A 271 16.96 8.66 -23.26
N ASN A 272 15.87 8.40 -23.98
CA ASN A 272 14.99 9.39 -24.61
C ASN A 272 14.23 10.30 -23.62
N ILE A 273 13.96 9.86 -22.40
CA ILE A 273 13.21 10.66 -21.41
C ILE A 273 13.97 11.93 -21.01
N ARG A 274 15.31 11.88 -20.90
CA ARG A 274 16.13 13.07 -20.58
C ARG A 274 16.02 14.16 -21.64
N GLN A 275 15.78 13.82 -22.90
CA GLN A 275 15.65 14.80 -24.00
C GLN A 275 14.26 15.47 -24.02
N GLN A 276 13.20 14.75 -23.63
CA GLN A 276 11.85 15.34 -23.61
C GLN A 276 11.69 16.38 -22.50
N PHE A 277 12.32 16.15 -21.35
CA PHE A 277 12.35 17.12 -20.27
C PHE A 277 13.18 18.37 -20.57
N GLN A 278 14.07 18.33 -21.57
CA GLN A 278 14.74 19.53 -22.07
C GLN A 278 13.78 20.48 -22.81
N GLY A 279 12.60 20.00 -23.23
CA GLY A 279 11.56 20.81 -23.86
C GLY A 279 10.79 21.73 -22.90
N LEU A 280 10.87 21.50 -21.58
CA LEU A 280 10.31 22.40 -20.56
C LEU A 280 11.19 23.64 -20.31
N HIS A 281 12.36 23.73 -20.97
CA HIS A 281 13.27 24.88 -20.91
C HIS A 281 13.03 25.93 -22.01
N ARG A 282 11.94 25.84 -22.78
CA ARG A 282 11.60 26.82 -23.82
C ARG A 282 10.30 27.54 -23.52
#